data_AF-A0A3B9CXJ9-F1
#
_entry.id   AF-A0A3B9CXJ9-F1
#
_cell.length_a   1.000
_cell.length_b   1.000
_cell.length_c   1.000
_cell.angle_alpha   90.00
_cell.angle_beta   90.00
_cell.angle_gamma   90.00
#
_symmetry.space_group_name_H-M   'P 1'
#
loop_
_entity.id
_entity.type
_entity.pdbx_description
1 polymer ?
#
loop_
_entity_poly.entity_id
_entity_poly.type
_entity_poly.pdbx_seq_one_letter_code
_entity_poly.pdbx_strand_id
1 'polypeptide(L)'
;MALDDRIVITGIGLTAPNGNNLAEYRQNLLEGKSGVVDYETRYMPPVLAGVCNFDELRYQKRKEVRRGTRAGSVAVYCSHEAIADAGLDWESVDRSRVGVYL
;
A
#
# COMPACT_ATOMS: atom_id res chain seq x y z
N MET A 1 6.33 -25.20 -13.68
CA MET A 1 7.20 -24.92 -12.52
C MET A 1 7.84 -26.21 -12.11
N ALA A 2 9.17 -26.28 -12.21
CA ALA A 2 9.89 -27.38 -11.60
C ALA A 2 9.79 -27.22 -10.07
N LEU A 3 9.88 -28.31 -9.32
CA LEU A 3 9.83 -28.30 -7.84
C LEU A 3 10.96 -27.48 -7.18
N ASP A 4 11.91 -26.96 -7.97
CA ASP A 4 13.08 -26.20 -7.53
C ASP A 4 12.92 -24.67 -7.60
N ASP A 5 11.82 -24.14 -8.18
CA ASP A 5 11.61 -22.70 -8.27
C ASP A 5 11.21 -22.12 -6.89
N ARG A 6 12.18 -21.60 -6.14
CA ARG A 6 11.95 -20.92 -4.86
C ARG A 6 11.29 -19.56 -5.09
N ILE A 7 10.08 -19.40 -4.55
CA ILE A 7 9.38 -18.11 -4.50
C ILE A 7 9.83 -17.36 -3.25
N VAL A 8 10.20 -16.08 -3.41
CA VAL A 8 10.65 -15.21 -2.32
C VAL A 8 9.92 -13.86 -2.39
N ILE A 9 9.84 -13.18 -1.24
CA ILE A 9 9.36 -11.79 -1.15
C ILE A 9 10.59 -10.89 -1.30
N THR A 10 10.59 -10.02 -2.30
CA THR A 10 11.72 -9.12 -2.58
C THR A 10 11.47 -7.68 -2.18
N GLY A 11 10.22 -7.26 -2.05
CA GLY A 11 9.86 -5.92 -1.59
C GLY A 11 8.45 -5.86 -1.03
N ILE A 12 8.22 -4.88 -0.16
CA ILE A 12 6.97 -4.65 0.54
C ILE A 12 6.57 -3.19 0.39
N GLY A 13 5.34 -2.95 -0.03
CA GLY A 13 4.73 -1.63 -0.01
C GLY A 13 3.39 -1.71 0.69
N LEU A 14 3.13 -0.75 1.58
CA LEU A 14 1.94 -0.73 2.41
C LEU A 14 1.55 0.69 2.77
N THR A 15 0.27 0.86 3.10
CA THR A 15 -0.22 1.94 3.95
C THR A 15 -1.20 1.33 4.94
N ALA A 16 -0.98 1.61 6.22
CA ALA A 16 -1.73 1.11 7.35
C ALA A 16 -2.12 2.28 8.24
N PRO A 17 -3.13 2.13 9.12
CA PRO A 17 -3.55 3.20 10.03
C PRO A 17 -2.43 3.72 10.94
N ASN A 18 -1.43 2.89 11.20
CA ASN A 18 -0.28 3.20 12.05
C ASN A 18 1.04 3.26 11.25
N GLY A 19 1.02 3.45 9.94
CA GLY A 19 2.24 3.72 9.18
C GLY A 19 2.07 3.63 7.68
N ASN A 20 2.75 4.49 6.94
CA ASN A 20 2.63 4.59 5.48
C ASN A 20 3.84 4.05 4.72
N ASN A 21 4.78 3.45 5.43
CA ASN A 21 5.91 2.73 4.87
C ASN A 21 6.34 1.63 5.84
N LEU A 22 7.18 0.70 5.37
CA LEU A 22 7.59 -0.46 6.14
C LEU A 22 8.32 -0.09 7.45
N ALA A 23 9.19 0.93 7.42
CA ALA A 23 9.99 1.33 8.57
C ALA A 23 9.10 1.90 9.69
N GLU A 24 8.21 2.84 9.35
CA GLU A 24 7.25 3.44 10.29
C GLU A 24 6.29 2.39 10.85
N TYR A 25 5.71 1.55 9.97
CA TYR A 25 4.78 0.50 10.38
C TYR A 25 5.44 -0.49 11.33
N ARG A 26 6.65 -0.96 11.02
CA ARG A 26 7.40 -1.90 11.88
C ARG A 26 7.69 -1.30 13.24
N GLN A 27 8.12 -0.04 13.29
CA GLN A 27 8.36 0.64 14.56
C GLN A 27 7.09 0.71 15.40
N ASN A 28 6.01 1.24 14.82
CA ASN A 28 4.75 1.44 15.52
C ASN A 28 4.11 0.11 15.96
N LEU A 29 4.26 -0.96 15.16
CA LEU A 29 3.83 -2.30 15.52
C LEU A 29 4.57 -2.83 16.76
N LEU A 30 5.89 -2.71 16.80
CA LEU A 30 6.70 -3.18 17.92
C LEU A 30 6.47 -2.36 19.20
N GLU A 31 6.12 -1.09 19.05
CA GLU A 31 5.78 -0.18 20.16
C GLU A 31 4.31 -0.30 20.61
N GLY A 32 3.48 -1.12 19.94
CA GLY A 32 2.07 -1.29 20.30
C GLY A 32 1.20 -0.06 20.01
N LYS A 33 1.60 0.80 19.07
CA LYS A 33 0.86 2.00 18.70
C LYS A 33 -0.34 1.68 17.80
N SER A 34 -1.52 2.07 18.26
CA SER A 34 -2.77 2.00 17.51
C SER A 34 -2.96 3.22 16.61
N GLY A 35 -3.51 3.01 15.42
CA GLY A 35 -3.94 4.07 14.50
C GLY A 35 -5.47 4.22 14.43
N VAL A 36 -6.20 3.64 15.39
CA VAL A 36 -7.66 3.74 15.45
C VAL A 36 -8.06 5.11 15.99
N VAL A 37 -9.00 5.77 15.31
CA VAL A 37 -9.50 7.10 15.66
C VAL A 37 -11.03 7.12 15.61
N ASP A 38 -11.63 8.13 16.24
CA ASP A 38 -13.04 8.45 16.02
C ASP A 38 -13.28 8.78 14.53
N TYR A 39 -14.35 8.21 13.98
CA TYR A 39 -14.68 8.31 12.57
C TYR A 39 -16.18 8.52 12.38
N GLU A 40 -16.51 9.49 11.54
CA GLU A 40 -17.89 9.81 11.20
C GLU A 40 -18.25 9.22 9.84
N THR A 41 -19.26 8.36 9.84
CA THR A 41 -19.87 7.80 8.63
C THR A 41 -21.26 8.35 8.44
N ARG A 42 -21.60 8.69 7.19
CA ARG A 42 -22.95 9.18 6.86
C ARG A 42 -23.99 8.12 7.26
N TYR A 43 -25.05 8.56 7.94
CA TYR A 43 -26.17 7.73 8.39
C TYR A 43 -25.85 6.68 9.46
N MET A 44 -24.72 6.81 10.17
CA MET A 44 -24.42 5.99 11.33
C MET A 44 -23.97 6.88 12.50
N PRO A 45 -24.15 6.43 13.76
CA PRO A 45 -23.50 7.07 14.90
C PRO A 45 -21.97 7.09 14.75
N PRO A 46 -21.25 7.92 15.54
CA PRO A 46 -19.80 7.88 15.60
C PRO A 46 -19.27 6.47 15.87
N VAL A 47 -18.24 6.06 15.12
CA VAL A 47 -17.60 4.75 15.23
C VAL A 47 -16.09 4.92 15.35
N LEU A 48 -15.38 3.84 15.69
CA LEU A 48 -13.93 3.79 15.66
C LEU A 48 -13.45 3.13 14.37
N ALA A 49 -12.47 3.74 13.69
CA ALA A 49 -11.90 3.18 12.47
C ALA A 49 -10.39 3.41 12.40
N GLY A 50 -9.68 2.47 11.78
CA GLY A 50 -8.29 2.67 11.35
C GLY A 50 -8.27 3.29 9.96
N VAL A 51 -7.78 4.52 9.84
CA VAL A 51 -7.74 5.24 8.56
C VAL A 51 -6.29 5.33 8.07
N CYS A 52 -6.02 4.71 6.92
CA CYS A 52 -4.73 4.84 6.23
C CYS A 52 -4.57 6.25 5.63
N ASN A 53 -3.47 6.94 5.96
CA ASN A 53 -3.23 8.33 5.55
C ASN A 53 -1.97 8.43 4.69
N PHE A 54 -2.08 8.22 3.38
CA PHE A 54 -0.95 8.29 2.45
C PHE A 54 -1.11 9.43 1.46
N ASP A 55 -0.01 9.87 0.84
CA ASP A 55 -0.06 10.87 -0.23
C ASP A 55 -0.54 10.22 -1.53
N GLU A 56 -1.84 10.36 -1.80
CA GLU A 56 -2.49 9.91 -3.04
C GLU A 56 -1.85 10.54 -4.30
N LEU A 57 -1.23 11.71 -4.19
CA LEU A 57 -0.61 12.42 -5.32
C LEU A 57 0.83 12.02 -5.60
N ARG A 58 1.43 11.19 -4.74
CA ARG A 58 2.81 10.72 -4.92
C ARG A 58 3.00 9.94 -6.22
N TYR A 59 1.99 9.14 -6.61
CA TYR A 59 2.02 8.28 -7.79
C TYR A 59 0.85 8.52 -8.76
N GLN A 60 -0.09 9.39 -8.41
CA GLN A 60 -1.25 9.68 -9.24
C GLN A 60 -1.42 11.19 -9.44
N LYS A 61 -1.93 11.56 -10.61
CA LYS A 61 -2.37 12.93 -10.89
C LYS A 61 -3.73 13.15 -10.24
N ARG A 62 -4.05 14.41 -9.90
CA ARG A 62 -5.36 14.80 -9.34
C ARG A 62 -6.57 14.29 -10.16
N LYS A 63 -6.43 14.22 -11.50
CA LYS A 63 -7.48 13.70 -12.40
C LYS A 63 -7.70 12.19 -12.22
N GLU A 64 -6.65 11.43 -11.94
CA GLU A 64 -6.70 9.98 -11.75
C GLU A 64 -7.31 9.66 -10.39
N VAL A 65 -6.86 10.33 -9.33
CA VAL A 65 -7.45 10.23 -7.98
C VAL A 65 -8.95 10.51 -8.00
N ARG A 66 -9.39 11.59 -8.67
CA ARG A 66 -10.81 11.94 -8.76
C ARG A 66 -11.67 10.90 -9.49
N ARG A 67 -11.10 10.15 -10.44
CA ARG A 67 -11.83 9.14 -11.23
C ARG A 67 -11.77 7.75 -10.59
N GLY A 68 -10.75 7.48 -9.78
CA GLY A 68 -10.53 6.21 -9.11
C GLY A 68 -11.32 6.05 -7.82
N THR A 69 -11.16 4.88 -7.20
CA THR A 69 -11.65 4.61 -5.84
C THR A 69 -10.52 4.80 -4.85
N ARG A 70 -10.86 5.04 -3.57
CA ARG A 70 -9.86 5.10 -2.49
C ARG A 70 -9.04 3.80 -2.38
N ALA A 71 -9.69 2.64 -2.54
CA ALA A 71 -9.00 1.35 -2.59
C ALA A 71 -8.03 1.25 -3.77
N GLY A 72 -8.40 1.79 -4.93
CA GLY A 72 -7.50 1.89 -6.09
C GLY A 72 -6.29 2.76 -5.80
N SER A 73 -6.47 3.91 -5.14
CA SER A 73 -5.35 4.76 -4.72
C SER A 73 -4.42 4.09 -3.72
N VAL A 74 -4.99 3.33 -2.76
CA VAL A 74 -4.19 2.49 -1.85
C VAL A 74 -3.37 1.48 -2.64
N ALA A 75 -3.99 0.75 -3.57
CA ALA A 75 -3.31 -0.26 -4.38
C ALA A 75 -2.17 0.33 -5.23
N VAL A 76 -2.41 1.47 -5.88
CA VAL A 76 -1.38 2.18 -6.67
C VAL A 76 -0.21 2.59 -5.77
N TYR A 77 -0.50 3.22 -4.63
CA TYR A 77 0.54 3.65 -3.68
C TYR A 77 1.38 2.47 -3.19
N CYS A 78 0.74 1.41 -2.71
CA CYS A 78 1.43 0.23 -2.17
C CYS A 78 2.24 -0.49 -3.25
N SER A 79 1.73 -0.60 -4.47
CA SER A 79 2.45 -1.29 -5.55
C SER A 79 3.73 -0.54 -5.93
N HIS A 80 3.69 0.79 -5.98
CA HIS A 80 4.88 1.59 -6.24
C HIS A 80 5.89 1.52 -5.10
N GLU A 81 5.46 1.60 -3.84
CA GLU A 81 6.37 1.43 -2.70
C GLU A 81 7.01 0.03 -2.70
N ALA A 82 6.26 -1.02 -3.06
CA ALA A 82 6.78 -2.39 -3.13
C ALA A 82 7.85 -2.56 -4.22
N ILE A 83 7.64 -1.96 -5.40
CA ILE A 83 8.62 -1.98 -6.49
C ILE A 83 9.89 -1.22 -6.06
N ALA A 84 9.73 -0.07 -5.39
CA ALA A 84 10.84 0.72 -4.90
C ALA A 84 11.64 -0.01 -3.81
N ASP A 85 10.96 -0.64 -2.84
CA ASP A 85 11.59 -1.43 -1.78
C ASP A 85 12.34 -2.66 -2.33
N ALA A 86 11.81 -3.28 -3.39
CA ALA A 86 12.48 -4.38 -4.08
C ALA A 86 13.75 -3.97 -4.83
N GLY A 87 14.03 -2.67 -4.97
CA GLY A 87 15.16 -2.16 -5.75
C GLY A 87 15.10 -2.56 -7.23
N LEU A 88 13.89 -2.81 -7.76
CA LEU A 88 13.70 -3.23 -9.14
C LEU A 88 13.86 -2.03 -10.08
N ASP A 89 14.75 -2.16 -11.06
CA ASP A 89 14.78 -1.26 -12.22
C ASP A 89 13.62 -1.59 -13.15
N TRP A 90 12.47 -0.98 -12.90
CA TRP A 90 11.22 -1.30 -13.58
C TRP A 90 11.26 -1.15 -15.09
N GLU A 91 12.12 -0.29 -15.63
CA GLU A 91 12.27 -0.09 -17.08
C GLU A 91 12.99 -1.25 -17.76
N SER A 92 13.84 -2.00 -17.04
CA SER A 92 14.54 -3.18 -17.58
C SER A 92 13.81 -4.51 -17.32
N VAL A 93 12.69 -4.49 -16.59
CA VAL A 93 11.88 -5.69 -16.32
C VAL A 93 11.07 -6.09 -17.56
N ASP A 94 11.19 -7.36 -17.97
CA ASP A 94 10.32 -7.96 -18.99
C ASP A 94 8.88 -8.06 -18.48
N ARG A 95 8.04 -7.12 -18.92
CA ARG A 95 6.64 -7.01 -18.50
C ARG A 95 5.77 -8.20 -18.93
N SER A 96 6.19 -9.00 -19.92
CA SER A 96 5.45 -10.21 -20.31
C SER A 96 5.50 -11.31 -19.25
N ARG A 97 6.46 -11.21 -18.32
CA ARG A 97 6.65 -12.14 -17.20
C ARG A 97 6.15 -11.60 -15.87
N VAL A 98 5.53 -10.42 -15.84
CA VAL A 98 5.01 -9.81 -14.62
C VAL A 98 3.51 -10.01 -14.56
N GLY A 99 3.05 -10.65 -13.49
CA GLY A 99 1.64 -10.79 -13.15
C GLY A 99 1.23 -9.83 -12.04
N VAL A 100 -0.05 -9.47 -12.01
CA VAL A 100 -0.68 -8.75 -10.89
C VAL A 100 -1.83 -9.58 -10.39
N TYR A 101 -1.89 -9.77 -9.07
CA TYR A 101 -2.98 -10.44 -8.37
C TYR A 101 -3.37 -9.59 -7.16
N LEU A 102 -4.64 -9.17 -7.09
CA LEU A 102 -5.22 -8.25 -6.11
C LEU A 102 -6.49 -8.85 -5.54
#